data_AF-A0AAD5WI63-F1
#
_entry.id   AF-A0AAD5WI63-F1
#
_cell.length_a   1.000
_cell.length_b   1.000
_cell.length_c   1.000
_cell.angle_alpha   90.00
_cell.angle_beta   90.00
_cell.angle_gamma   90.00
#
_symmetry.space_group_name_H-M   'P 1'
#
loop_
_entity.id
_entity.type
_entity.pdbx_description
1 polymer ?
#
loop_
_entity_poly.entity_id
_entity_poly.type
_entity_poly.pdbx_seq_one_letter_code
_entity_poly.pdbx_strand_id
1 'polypeptide(L)'
;LVLSDVETNSDSSSLHSDQNRAVRVSALSRDDEASLRIIRSFAYLHGNKNTECFRPLQQVLNELKIKSAEYWIPLIEAHLPEVGIEMLGNTPVLLWKGDSRGFT
;
A
#
# COMPACT_ATOMS: atom_id res chain seq x y z
N LEU A 1 -32.14 24.03 51.07
CA LEU A 1 -31.08 23.55 50.16
C LEU A 1 -31.33 22.08 49.94
N VAL A 2 -31.82 21.73 48.75
CA VAL A 2 -32.15 20.36 48.33
C VAL A 2 -30.89 19.78 47.70
N LEU A 3 -30.45 18.61 48.18
CA LEU A 3 -29.39 17.81 47.58
C LEU A 3 -30.04 16.87 46.57
N SER A 4 -29.52 16.83 45.34
CA SER A 4 -29.95 15.87 44.31
C SER A 4 -28.74 15.07 43.86
N ASP A 5 -28.86 13.75 43.98
CA ASP A 5 -27.95 12.74 43.50
C ASP A 5 -27.87 12.73 41.97
N VAL A 6 -26.66 12.55 41.44
CA VAL A 6 -26.45 12.11 40.06
C VAL A 6 -25.48 10.95 40.07
N GLU A 7 -26.03 9.76 39.84
CA GLU A 7 -25.32 8.54 39.51
C GLU A 7 -24.57 8.72 38.18
N THR A 8 -23.28 8.40 38.16
CA THR A 8 -22.53 8.16 36.93
C THR A 8 -22.09 6.71 36.89
N ASN A 9 -22.94 5.86 36.31
CA ASN A 9 -22.51 4.62 35.66
C ASN A 9 -21.75 4.99 34.37
N SER A 10 -20.60 4.37 34.12
CA SER A 10 -20.18 4.00 32.76
C SER A 10 -18.92 3.13 32.78
N ASP A 11 -19.18 1.83 32.65
CA ASP A 11 -18.51 0.85 31.80
C ASP A 11 -16.97 0.74 31.73
N SER A 12 -16.53 -0.38 32.29
CA SER A 12 -15.41 -1.17 31.82
C SER A 12 -15.46 -1.42 30.30
N SER A 13 -14.43 -1.01 29.57
CA SER A 13 -14.12 -1.58 28.25
C SER A 13 -12.61 -1.82 28.10
N SER A 14 -12.20 -2.97 28.64
CA SER A 14 -10.94 -3.64 28.34
C SER A 14 -10.95 -4.19 26.90
N LEU A 15 -10.83 -3.35 25.88
CA LEU A 15 -10.67 -3.79 24.48
C LEU A 15 -9.91 -2.74 23.64
N HIS A 16 -8.66 -2.44 23.98
CA HIS A 16 -7.75 -1.63 23.14
C HIS A 16 -6.44 -2.36 22.79
N SER A 17 -6.40 -3.69 22.84
CA SER A 17 -5.20 -4.45 22.47
C SER A 17 -5.11 -4.83 20.98
N ASP A 18 -6.18 -4.72 20.20
CA ASP A 18 -6.16 -5.14 18.79
C ASP A 18 -5.91 -4.00 17.78
N GLN A 19 -6.00 -2.74 18.21
CA GLN A 19 -5.73 -1.58 17.34
C GLN A 19 -4.24 -1.37 17.06
N ASN A 20 -3.35 -1.97 17.85
CA ASN A 20 -1.91 -1.69 17.76
C ASN A 20 -1.17 -2.49 16.68
N ARG A 21 -1.85 -3.46 16.03
CA ARG A 21 -1.28 -4.24 14.92
C ARG A 21 -1.60 -3.63 13.54
N ALA A 22 -2.68 -2.85 13.43
CA ALA A 22 -3.06 -2.13 12.21
C ALA A 22 -2.48 -0.71 12.12
N VAL A 23 -2.03 -0.13 13.25
CA VAL A 23 -1.60 1.28 13.36
C VAL A 23 -0.06 1.44 13.31
N ARG A 24 0.65 0.46 12.75
CA ARG A 24 2.09 0.61 12.39
C ARG A 24 2.34 0.42 10.91
N VAL A 25 1.45 0.97 10.07
CA VAL A 25 1.91 1.49 8.78
C VAL A 25 2.90 2.60 9.13
N SER A 26 4.17 2.21 9.17
CA SER A 26 5.27 3.05 9.65
C SER A 26 5.23 4.36 8.86
N ALA A 27 5.36 5.51 9.53
CA ALA A 27 5.49 6.78 8.83
C ALA A 27 6.59 6.64 7.76
N LEU A 28 6.19 6.72 6.48
CA LEU A 28 7.12 6.55 5.37
C LEU A 28 8.19 7.64 5.46
N SER A 29 9.44 7.28 5.16
CA SER A 29 10.44 8.31 4.93
C SER A 29 10.08 9.10 3.67
N ARG A 30 10.57 10.34 3.56
CA ARG A 30 10.36 11.15 2.34
C ARG A 30 10.89 10.46 1.09
N ASP A 31 12.01 9.76 1.21
CA ASP A 31 12.63 9.02 0.11
C ASP A 31 11.77 7.80 -0.28
N ASP A 32 11.18 7.12 0.71
CA ASP A 32 10.31 5.98 0.43
C ASP A 32 9.00 6.44 -0.23
N GLU A 33 8.44 7.58 0.22
CA GLU A 33 7.26 8.19 -0.40
C GLU A 33 7.55 8.62 -1.85
N ALA A 34 8.69 9.27 -2.11
CA ALA A 34 9.12 9.65 -3.45
C ALA A 34 9.28 8.41 -4.36
N SER A 35 9.90 7.35 -3.83
CA SER A 35 10.09 6.09 -4.55
C SER A 35 8.75 5.42 -4.89
N LEU A 36 7.79 5.41 -3.96
CA LEU A 36 6.44 4.89 -4.21
C LEU A 36 5.72 5.67 -5.31
N ARG A 37 5.86 7.00 -5.35
CA ARG A 37 5.30 7.81 -6.44
C ARG A 37 5.88 7.41 -7.79
N ILE A 38 7.19 7.15 -7.86
CA ILE A 38 7.84 6.72 -9.11
C ILE A 38 7.38 5.31 -9.50
N ILE A 39 7.33 4.36 -8.56
CA ILE A 39 6.82 3.00 -8.79
C ILE A 39 5.39 3.04 -9.32
N ARG A 40 4.53 3.88 -8.74
CA ARG A 40 3.16 4.11 -9.21
C ARG A 40 3.12 4.60 -10.65
N SER A 41 3.94 5.60 -10.99
CA SER A 41 4.03 6.12 -12.36
C SER A 41 4.50 5.05 -13.35
N PHE A 42 5.48 4.23 -12.99
CA PHE A 42 5.91 3.09 -13.80
C PHE A 42 4.77 2.09 -14.03
N ALA A 43 4.06 1.69 -12.97
CA ALA A 43 2.92 0.80 -13.07
C ALA A 43 1.83 1.37 -13.98
N TYR A 44 1.53 2.67 -13.91
CA TYR A 44 0.55 3.31 -14.78
C TYR A 44 0.94 3.28 -16.27
N LEU A 45 2.22 3.54 -16.56
CA LEU A 45 2.72 3.62 -17.94
C LEU A 45 2.91 2.24 -18.59
N HIS A 46 3.28 1.23 -17.79
CA HIS A 46 3.74 -0.07 -18.28
C HIS A 46 2.84 -1.25 -17.86
N GLY A 47 1.95 -1.05 -16.88
CA GLY A 47 1.09 -2.09 -16.32
C GLY A 47 -0.22 -2.30 -17.06
N ASN A 48 -0.34 -1.85 -18.32
CA ASN A 48 -1.52 -2.10 -19.13
C ASN A 48 -1.46 -3.54 -19.70
N LYS A 49 -2.42 -4.38 -19.29
CA LYS A 49 -2.54 -5.78 -19.72
C LYS A 49 -2.69 -5.97 -21.25
N ASN A 50 -3.11 -4.93 -21.96
CA ASN A 50 -3.26 -4.94 -23.43
C ASN A 50 -1.98 -4.54 -24.18
N THR A 51 -0.96 -4.08 -23.46
CA THR A 51 0.36 -3.82 -24.01
C THR A 51 1.31 -4.84 -23.40
N GLU A 52 2.06 -5.59 -24.18
CA GLU A 52 3.03 -6.60 -23.71
C GLU A 52 4.21 -6.01 -22.89
N CYS A 53 4.07 -4.76 -22.43
CA CYS A 53 5.12 -3.93 -21.87
C CYS A 53 5.18 -4.01 -20.34
N PHE A 54 4.93 -5.17 -19.74
CA PHE A 54 5.11 -5.33 -18.29
C PHE A 54 6.60 -5.22 -17.92
N ARG A 55 6.88 -4.51 -16.83
CA ARG A 55 8.23 -4.39 -16.28
C ARG A 55 8.36 -5.25 -15.03
N PRO A 56 9.38 -6.12 -14.94
CA PRO A 56 9.71 -6.81 -13.70
C PRO A 56 9.94 -5.81 -12.57
N LEU A 57 9.40 -6.10 -11.39
CA LEU A 57 9.59 -5.25 -10.21
C LEU A 57 11.09 -5.04 -9.94
N GLN A 58 11.88 -6.12 -9.99
CA GLN A 58 13.33 -6.06 -9.80
C GLN A 58 14.03 -5.05 -10.73
N GLN A 59 13.56 -4.94 -11.98
CA GLN A 59 14.14 -3.98 -12.93
C GLN A 59 13.86 -2.54 -12.50
N VAL A 60 12.61 -2.24 -12.12
CA VAL A 60 12.23 -0.91 -11.61
C VAL A 60 13.04 -0.56 -10.36
N LEU A 61 13.19 -1.50 -9.43
CA LEU A 61 13.98 -1.29 -8.21
C LEU A 61 15.47 -1.05 -8.53
N ASN A 62 16.03 -1.78 -9.50
CA ASN A 62 17.41 -1.59 -9.95
C ASN A 62 17.62 -0.22 -10.62
N GLU A 63 16.67 0.21 -11.47
CA GLU A 63 16.71 1.54 -12.12
C GLU A 63 16.67 2.67 -11.08
N LEU A 64 15.90 2.48 -10.01
CA LEU A 64 15.82 3.41 -8.88
C LEU A 64 16.99 3.27 -7.89
N LYS A 65 17.82 2.23 -8.02
CA LYS A 65 18.94 1.90 -7.11
C LYS A 65 18.50 1.83 -5.64
N ILE A 66 17.33 1.25 -5.40
CA ILE A 66 16.70 1.15 -4.08
C ILE A 66 16.78 -0.28 -3.52
N LYS A 67 16.23 -0.43 -2.30
CA LYS A 67 16.16 -1.68 -1.53
C LYS A 67 15.50 -2.83 -2.32
N SER A 68 15.64 -4.05 -1.81
CA SER A 68 15.15 -5.28 -2.45
C SER A 68 13.62 -5.32 -2.60
N ALA A 69 13.14 -6.23 -3.47
CA ALA A 69 11.71 -6.47 -3.65
C ALA A 69 10.98 -6.85 -2.35
N GLU A 70 11.64 -7.61 -1.46
CA GLU A 70 11.10 -7.98 -0.15
C GLU A 70 10.74 -6.76 0.73
N TYR A 71 11.49 -5.66 0.58
CA TYR A 71 11.18 -4.40 1.25
C TYR A 71 10.02 -3.68 0.58
N TRP A 72 9.99 -3.63 -0.75
CA TRP A 72 9.03 -2.80 -1.48
C TRP A 72 7.65 -3.43 -1.68
N ILE A 73 7.56 -4.76 -1.81
CA ILE A 73 6.29 -5.47 -1.98
C ILE A 73 5.27 -5.05 -0.91
N PRO A 74 5.56 -5.17 0.41
CA PRO A 74 4.59 -4.78 1.44
C PRO A 74 4.26 -3.28 1.43
N LEU A 75 5.22 -2.42 1.07
CA LEU A 75 4.97 -0.97 0.97
C LEU A 75 4.07 -0.64 -0.23
N ILE A 76 4.29 -1.27 -1.38
CA ILE A 76 3.46 -1.09 -2.57
C ILE A 76 2.04 -1.56 -2.26
N GLU A 77 1.87 -2.74 -1.67
CA GLU A 77 0.57 -3.29 -1.31
C GLU A 77 -0.18 -2.43 -0.28
N ALA A 78 0.53 -1.85 0.70
CA ALA A 78 -0.06 -1.02 1.73
C ALA A 78 -0.42 0.40 1.26
N HIS A 79 0.33 0.97 0.32
CA HIS A 79 0.24 2.39 -0.03
C HIS A 79 -0.25 2.69 -1.45
N LEU A 80 -0.27 1.71 -2.36
CA LEU A 80 -0.65 1.87 -3.76
C LEU A 80 -1.76 0.88 -4.15
N PRO A 81 -3.03 1.09 -3.72
CA PRO A 81 -4.12 0.15 -3.97
C PRO A 81 -4.40 -0.12 -5.46
N GLU A 82 -4.11 0.85 -6.32
CA GLU A 82 -4.23 0.77 -7.78
C GLU A 82 -3.07 0.03 -8.47
N VAL A 83 -2.04 -0.37 -7.73
CA VAL A 83 -0.92 -1.16 -8.24
C VAL A 83 -1.03 -2.60 -7.76
N GLY A 84 -0.87 -3.52 -8.71
CA GLY A 84 -0.78 -4.96 -8.47
C GLY A 84 0.65 -5.45 -8.61
N ILE A 85 0.94 -6.49 -7.85
CA ILE A 85 2.13 -7.32 -8.05
C ILE A 85 1.59 -8.71 -8.38
N GLU A 86 1.86 -9.19 -9.59
CA GLU A 86 1.51 -10.55 -10.01
C GLU A 86 2.80 -11.32 -10.35
N MET A 87 2.72 -12.65 -10.27
CA MET A 87 3.83 -13.52 -10.64
C MET A 87 3.67 -13.95 -12.10
N LEU A 88 4.60 -13.55 -12.95
CA LEU A 88 4.74 -14.09 -14.30
C LEU A 88 5.84 -15.15 -14.28
N GLY A 89 5.41 -16.42 -14.18
CA GLY A 89 6.32 -17.52 -13.85
C GLY A 89 6.95 -17.30 -12.48
N ASN A 90 8.28 -17.13 -12.43
CA ASN A 90 9.02 -16.86 -11.20
C ASN A 90 9.41 -15.38 -11.03
N THR A 91 8.84 -14.49 -11.85
CA THR A 91 9.21 -13.05 -11.84
C THR A 91 8.03 -12.20 -11.36
N PRO A 92 8.18 -11.42 -10.27
CA PRO A 92 7.18 -10.46 -9.85
C PRO A 92 7.14 -9.28 -10.84
N VAL A 93 5.96 -8.94 -11.34
CA VAL A 93 5.72 -7.85 -12.28
C VAL A 93 4.74 -6.83 -11.71
N LEU A 94 4.96 -5.55 -12.03
CA LEU A 94 4.04 -4.48 -11.66
C LEU A 94 2.89 -4.41 -12.67
N LEU A 95 1.68 -4.28 -12.16
CA LEU A 95 0.47 -4.13 -12.95
C LEU A 95 -0.36 -2.95 -12.47
N TRP A 96 -1.06 -2.31 -13.39
CA TRP A 96 -2.05 -1.30 -13.03
C TRP A 96 -3.41 -1.98 -12.87
N LYS A 97 -3.98 -1.87 -11.66
CA LYS A 97 -5.32 -2.39 -11.32
C LYS A 97 -6.43 -1.37 -11.58
N GLY A 98 -6.12 -0.08 -11.53
CA GLY A 98 -7.10 0.98 -11.78
C GLY A 98 -7.66 0.88 -13.21
N ASP A 99 -8.94 1.23 -13.39
CA ASP A 99 -9.74 0.99 -14.60
C ASP A 99 -8.91 0.59 -15.82
N SER A 100 -9.03 -0.67 -16.22
CA SER A 100 -8.85 -1.09 -17.60
C SER A 100 -9.68 -0.13 -18.43
N ARG A 101 -9.07 0.97 -18.89
CA ARG A 101 -9.76 2.06 -19.58
C ARG A 101 -10.55 1.41 -20.70
N GLY A 102 -11.85 1.26 -20.47
CA GLY A 102 -12.80 0.88 -21.47
C GLY A 102 -12.78 1.99 -22.49
N PHE A 103 -11.97 1.83 -23.53
CA PHE A 103 -12.30 2.39 -24.82
C PHE A 103 -13.36 1.47 -25.41
N THR A 104 -14.60 1.62 -24.94
CA THR A 104 -15.80 1.24 -25.68
C THR A 104 -16.39 2.51 -26.27
#